data_AF-A0A1V2MF24-F1
#
_entry.id   AF-A0A1V2MF24-F1
#
_cell.length_a   1.000
_cell.length_b   1.000
_cell.length_c   1.000
_cell.angle_alpha   90.00
_cell.angle_beta   90.00
_cell.angle_gamma   90.00
#
_symmetry.space_group_name_H-M   'P 1'
#
loop_
_entity.id
_entity.type
_entity.pdbx_description
1 polymer ?
#
loop_
_entity_poly.entity_id
_entity_poly.type
_entity_poly.pdbx_seq_one_letter_code
_entity_poly.pdbx_strand_id
1 'polypeptide(L)'
;MAVKSTKEKSVDDMQLELSQSLIELGEKCLQPSNGDEHHFDKIIIEMRNVMKNYSTSEERENIQLDSIAKSLFKLSPGCILGAINECFDSNYGSKKMEIKYLDNNLINADNNFEKTETDIVMEINKEIHHLEIQTLNDQNMQYRLFNYAIAIGQLKKEYKNLFKNIHMPIQAIIYLEKNNNIVDQQIKLMAKNMKDWDYYIKTIRLWNYTIDDLLAKKMYCLLPLIILRYRKECASIVNTKSQAKKKKIPDELAKKSEELKATIQRLTDEIEKLFKNKLITEDDMHIMLLAIVNLTEY
;
A
#
# COMPACT_ATOMS: atom_id res chain seq x y z
N MET A 1 -52.80 11.05 2.29
CA MET A 1 -51.48 11.07 2.93
C MET A 1 -50.51 10.32 2.04
N ALA A 2 -49.62 11.03 1.33
CA ALA A 2 -48.58 10.41 0.53
C ALA A 2 -47.30 10.35 1.38
N VAL A 3 -46.91 9.15 1.78
CA VAL A 3 -45.61 8.91 2.42
C VAL A 3 -44.57 8.89 1.30
N LYS A 4 -43.74 9.93 1.23
CA LYS A 4 -42.53 9.91 0.40
C LYS A 4 -41.60 8.86 0.99
N SER A 5 -41.45 7.74 0.28
CA SER A 5 -40.37 6.79 0.48
C SER A 5 -39.05 7.48 0.13
N THR A 6 -38.24 7.77 1.15
CA THR A 6 -36.84 8.16 0.97
C THR A 6 -36.06 6.89 0.66
N LYS A 7 -35.75 6.69 -0.62
CA LYS A 7 -34.88 5.61 -1.07
C LYS A 7 -33.48 5.88 -0.51
N GLU A 8 -32.96 5.00 0.34
CA GLU A 8 -31.52 5.01 0.69
C GLU A 8 -30.73 4.79 -0.61
N LYS A 9 -29.81 5.70 -0.92
CA LYS A 9 -28.95 5.62 -2.11
C LYS A 9 -27.97 4.46 -1.94
N SER A 10 -27.75 3.68 -3.00
CA SER A 10 -26.77 2.60 -2.97
C SER A 10 -25.33 3.15 -2.90
N VAL A 11 -24.38 2.32 -2.49
CA VAL A 11 -22.94 2.69 -2.46
C VAL A 11 -22.47 3.13 -3.85
N ASP A 12 -22.97 2.47 -4.89
CA ASP A 12 -22.64 2.79 -6.28
C ASP A 12 -23.22 4.15 -6.71
N ASP A 13 -24.44 4.49 -6.26
CA ASP A 13 -25.04 5.81 -6.52
C ASP A 13 -24.25 6.94 -5.84
N MET A 14 -23.74 6.68 -4.63
CA MET A 14 -22.90 7.64 -3.91
C MET A 14 -21.52 7.83 -4.56
N GLN A 15 -20.92 6.75 -5.07
CA GLN A 15 -19.65 6.81 -5.80
C GLN A 15 -19.79 7.52 -7.16
N LEU A 16 -20.92 7.31 -7.85
CA LEU A 16 -21.22 7.99 -9.11
C LEU A 16 -21.41 9.50 -8.89
N GLU A 17 -22.14 9.91 -7.85
CA GLU A 17 -22.31 11.33 -7.52
C GLU A 17 -21.00 12.00 -7.08
N LEU A 18 -20.14 11.28 -6.34
CA LEU A 18 -18.82 11.78 -5.95
C LEU A 18 -17.92 11.98 -7.17
N SER A 19 -17.85 10.99 -8.07
CA SER A 19 -17.04 11.10 -9.30
C SER A 19 -17.51 12.23 -10.21
N GLN A 20 -18.82 12.42 -10.38
CA GLN A 20 -19.37 13.56 -11.12
C GLN A 20 -19.01 14.90 -10.47
N SER A 21 -19.12 15.00 -9.14
CA SER A 21 -18.77 16.23 -8.41
C SER A 21 -17.28 16.57 -8.50
N LEU A 22 -16.40 15.56 -8.54
CA LEU A 22 -14.96 15.74 -8.72
C LEU A 22 -14.58 16.11 -10.15
N ILE A 23 -15.26 15.56 -11.16
CA ILE A 23 -15.08 15.95 -12.57
C ILE A 23 -15.47 17.41 -12.78
N GLU A 24 -16.63 17.84 -12.28
CA GLU A 24 -17.07 19.24 -12.35
C GLU A 24 -16.11 20.20 -11.63
N LEU A 25 -15.47 19.76 -10.54
CA LEU A 25 -14.43 20.53 -9.87
C LEU A 25 -13.13 20.57 -10.69
N GLY A 26 -12.72 19.46 -11.29
CA GLY A 26 -11.53 19.37 -12.15
C GLY A 26 -11.64 20.27 -13.39
N GLU A 27 -12.82 20.35 -13.99
CA GLU A 27 -13.10 21.29 -15.09
C GLU A 27 -13.00 22.75 -14.64
N LYS A 28 -13.41 23.07 -13.41
CA LYS A 28 -13.24 24.42 -12.82
C LYS A 28 -11.77 24.76 -12.55
N CYS A 29 -10.95 23.78 -12.16
CA CYS A 29 -9.50 23.95 -11.95
C CYS A 29 -8.72 24.21 -13.26
N LEU A 30 -9.24 23.77 -14.41
CA LEU A 30 -8.61 23.96 -15.73
C LEU A 30 -8.97 25.29 -16.40
N GLN A 31 -9.87 26.09 -15.79
CA GLN A 31 -10.16 27.43 -16.29
C GLN A 31 -9.07 28.40 -15.81
N PRO A 32 -8.42 29.16 -16.71
CA PRO A 32 -7.36 30.08 -16.32
C PRO A 32 -7.91 31.22 -15.48
N SER A 33 -7.71 31.18 -14.16
CA SER A 33 -8.00 32.29 -13.27
C SER A 33 -6.87 33.30 -13.32
N ASN A 34 -7.19 34.52 -13.74
CA ASN A 34 -6.30 35.69 -13.63
C ASN A 34 -5.98 35.99 -12.16
N GLY A 35 -4.94 35.35 -11.62
CA GLY A 35 -4.14 35.86 -10.50
C GLY A 35 -4.83 36.12 -9.16
N ASP A 36 -5.85 35.35 -8.76
CA ASP A 36 -6.51 35.55 -7.46
C ASP A 36 -6.22 34.38 -6.49
N GLU A 37 -5.37 34.62 -5.47
CA GLU A 37 -5.01 33.66 -4.41
C GLU A 37 -6.24 33.08 -3.68
N HIS A 38 -7.38 33.78 -3.70
CA HIS A 38 -8.63 33.32 -3.08
C HIS A 38 -9.40 32.24 -3.86
N HIS A 39 -9.04 31.97 -5.13
CA HIS A 39 -9.70 30.94 -5.93
C HIS A 39 -9.40 29.53 -5.39
N PHE A 40 -8.15 29.26 -5.04
CA PHE A 40 -7.71 27.99 -4.47
C PHE A 40 -8.30 27.74 -3.08
N ASP A 41 -8.38 28.77 -2.22
CA ASP A 41 -8.97 28.62 -0.89
C ASP A 41 -10.46 28.21 -0.95
N LYS A 42 -11.20 28.77 -1.91
CA LYS A 42 -12.61 28.43 -2.13
C LYS A 42 -12.78 27.01 -2.64
N ILE A 43 -11.91 26.56 -3.55
CA ILE A 43 -11.85 25.18 -4.04
C ILE A 43 -11.54 24.21 -2.90
N ILE A 44 -10.56 24.52 -2.05
CA ILE A 44 -10.19 23.68 -0.89
C ILE A 44 -11.33 23.57 0.12
N ILE A 45 -12.12 24.64 0.33
CA ILE A 45 -13.31 24.60 1.19
C ILE A 45 -14.41 23.74 0.59
N GLU A 46 -14.65 23.83 -0.72
CA GLU A 46 -15.62 22.97 -1.43
C GLU A 46 -15.20 21.49 -1.40
N MET A 47 -13.92 21.19 -1.67
CA MET A 47 -13.36 19.84 -1.53
C MET A 47 -13.54 19.30 -0.11
N ARG A 48 -13.25 20.11 0.91
CA ARG A 48 -13.42 19.72 2.32
C ARG A 48 -14.88 19.41 2.66
N ASN A 49 -15.83 20.16 2.12
CA ASN A 49 -17.26 19.94 2.35
C ASN A 49 -17.78 18.69 1.62
N VAL A 50 -17.28 18.42 0.41
CA VAL A 50 -17.56 17.17 -0.32
C VAL A 50 -17.02 15.99 0.50
N MET A 51 -15.75 16.00 0.90
CA MET A 51 -15.12 14.92 1.68
C MET A 51 -15.79 14.67 3.03
N LYS A 52 -16.22 15.73 3.73
CA LYS A 52 -16.87 15.61 5.05
C LYS A 52 -18.23 14.91 5.00
N ASN A 53 -18.90 14.96 3.85
CA ASN A 53 -20.20 14.30 3.66
C ASN A 53 -20.06 12.79 3.38
N TYR A 54 -18.85 12.27 3.17
CA TYR A 54 -18.59 10.86 2.84
C TYR A 54 -17.66 10.15 3.83
N SER A 55 -17.37 10.73 5.01
CA SER A 55 -16.45 10.13 6.00
C SER A 55 -16.77 8.66 6.28
N THR A 56 -15.86 7.78 5.89
CA THR A 56 -15.99 6.33 5.94
C THR A 56 -15.53 5.76 7.29
N SER A 57 -15.91 4.52 7.63
CA SER A 57 -15.40 3.82 8.81
C SER A 57 -13.91 3.47 8.69
N GLU A 58 -13.20 3.35 9.81
CA GLU A 58 -11.78 2.97 9.90
C GLU A 58 -11.45 1.65 9.15
N GLU A 59 -12.40 0.71 9.12
CA GLU A 59 -12.30 -0.54 8.35
C GLU A 59 -12.28 -0.28 6.83
N ARG A 60 -13.12 0.62 6.32
CA ARG A 60 -13.19 0.93 4.89
C ARG A 60 -11.93 1.67 4.42
N GLU A 61 -11.38 2.53 5.26
CA GLU A 61 -10.09 3.18 5.01
C GLU A 61 -8.95 2.15 4.87
N ASN A 62 -8.87 1.20 5.81
CA ASN A 62 -7.83 0.17 5.77
C ASN A 62 -7.92 -0.72 4.53
N ILE A 63 -9.15 -1.08 4.10
CA ILE A 63 -9.38 -1.85 2.87
C ILE A 63 -8.91 -1.07 1.64
N GLN A 64 -9.13 0.24 1.60
CA GLN A 64 -8.74 1.06 0.46
C GLN A 64 -7.23 1.30 0.40
N LEU A 65 -6.57 1.54 1.54
CA LEU A 65 -5.12 1.62 1.64
C LEU A 65 -4.44 0.33 1.18
N ASP A 66 -4.97 -0.81 1.61
CA ASP A 66 -4.51 -2.14 1.20
C ASP A 66 -4.62 -2.33 -0.33
N SER A 67 -5.77 -1.98 -0.90
CA SER A 67 -6.01 -2.05 -2.34
C SER A 67 -5.06 -1.15 -3.15
N ILE A 68 -4.82 0.08 -2.69
CA ILE A 68 -3.86 1.01 -3.32
C ILE A 68 -2.46 0.41 -3.29
N ALA A 69 -2.00 -0.05 -2.13
CA ALA A 69 -0.66 -0.62 -1.98
C ALA A 69 -0.48 -1.86 -2.88
N LYS A 70 -1.44 -2.79 -2.87
CA LYS A 70 -1.43 -3.99 -3.74
C LYS A 70 -1.40 -3.63 -5.22
N SER A 71 -2.09 -2.57 -5.63
CA SER A 71 -2.12 -2.10 -7.02
C SER A 71 -0.75 -1.56 -7.47
N LEU A 72 -0.04 -0.84 -6.58
CA LEU A 72 1.29 -0.32 -6.87
C LEU A 72 2.33 -1.42 -7.09
N PHE A 73 2.19 -2.57 -6.43
CA PHE A 73 3.05 -3.73 -6.66
C PHE A 73 2.71 -4.53 -7.92
N LYS A 74 1.65 -4.17 -8.64
CA LYS A 74 1.25 -4.77 -9.92
C LYS A 74 1.58 -3.90 -11.14
N LEU A 75 2.29 -2.79 -10.92
CA LEU A 75 2.80 -1.91 -11.97
C LEU A 75 3.83 -2.63 -12.87
N SER A 76 4.30 -1.93 -13.91
CA SER A 76 5.25 -2.51 -14.86
C SER A 76 6.51 -3.04 -14.16
N PRO A 77 7.18 -4.05 -14.74
CA PRO A 77 8.42 -4.58 -14.16
C PRO A 77 9.47 -3.51 -13.89
N GLY A 78 9.58 -2.47 -14.73
CA GLY A 78 10.52 -1.36 -14.51
C GLY A 78 10.23 -0.57 -13.24
N CYS A 79 8.96 -0.41 -12.89
CA CYS A 79 8.51 0.31 -11.71
C CYS A 79 8.73 -0.47 -10.39
N ILE A 80 8.55 -1.81 -10.43
CA ILE A 80 8.55 -2.65 -9.24
C ILE A 80 9.86 -3.42 -8.99
N LEU A 81 10.77 -3.48 -9.98
CA LEU A 81 11.98 -4.32 -9.92
C LEU A 81 12.84 -4.05 -8.68
N GLY A 82 13.08 -2.79 -8.34
CA GLY A 82 13.88 -2.45 -7.16
C GLY A 82 13.22 -2.89 -5.86
N ALA A 83 11.89 -2.80 -5.78
CA ALA A 83 11.14 -3.25 -4.62
C ALA A 83 11.18 -4.77 -4.47
N ILE A 84 11.07 -5.52 -5.58
CA ILE A 84 11.23 -6.98 -5.61
C ILE A 84 12.64 -7.38 -5.16
N ASN A 85 13.67 -6.74 -5.70
CA ASN A 85 15.06 -7.01 -5.33
C ASN A 85 15.30 -6.77 -3.84
N GLU A 86 14.81 -5.67 -3.29
CA GLU A 86 14.92 -5.36 -1.86
C GLU A 86 14.10 -6.33 -0.97
N CYS A 87 12.88 -6.69 -1.38
CA CYS A 87 12.01 -7.58 -0.61
C CYS A 87 12.57 -9.01 -0.55
N PHE A 88 13.18 -9.49 -1.62
CA PHE A 88 13.58 -10.90 -1.72
C PHE A 88 15.10 -11.11 -1.71
N ASP A 89 15.87 -10.08 -1.34
CA ASP A 89 17.34 -10.08 -1.36
C ASP A 89 17.90 -10.66 -2.66
N SER A 90 17.26 -10.29 -3.77
CA SER A 90 17.55 -10.80 -5.10
C SER A 90 18.24 -9.75 -5.96
N ASN A 91 18.80 -10.20 -7.08
CA ASN A 91 19.45 -9.33 -8.06
C ASN A 91 18.91 -9.64 -9.45
N TYR A 92 17.58 -9.58 -9.60
CA TYR A 92 16.97 -9.63 -10.90
C TYR A 92 17.45 -8.41 -11.69
N GLY A 93 18.36 -8.65 -12.65
CA GLY A 93 18.86 -7.62 -13.54
C GLY A 93 17.80 -7.22 -14.57
N SER A 94 18.06 -6.15 -15.33
CA SER A 94 17.17 -5.64 -16.40
C SER A 94 16.94 -6.61 -17.58
N LYS A 95 17.39 -7.87 -17.48
CA LYS A 95 16.95 -8.94 -18.38
C LYS A 95 15.46 -9.21 -18.14
N LYS A 96 14.80 -9.79 -19.14
CA LYS A 96 13.36 -10.03 -19.17
C LYS A 96 12.93 -10.85 -17.93
N MET A 97 12.51 -10.15 -16.88
CA MET A 97 11.90 -10.74 -15.70
C MET A 97 10.49 -11.13 -16.09
N GLU A 98 10.23 -12.44 -16.10
CA GLU A 98 8.88 -12.95 -16.30
C GLU A 98 8.21 -13.06 -14.93
N ILE A 99 7.28 -12.15 -14.67
CA ILE A 99 6.44 -12.19 -13.47
C ILE A 99 5.09 -12.77 -13.87
N LYS A 100 4.69 -13.84 -13.21
CA LYS A 100 3.33 -14.35 -13.26
C LYS A 100 2.70 -14.23 -11.88
N TYR A 101 1.71 -13.36 -11.76
CA TYR A 101 0.89 -13.29 -10.54
C TYR A 101 0.02 -14.54 -10.43
N LEU A 102 0.05 -15.15 -9.25
CA LEU A 102 -0.73 -16.34 -8.92
C LEU A 102 -1.97 -15.93 -8.10
N ASP A 103 -2.92 -16.85 -7.97
CA ASP A 103 -4.06 -16.64 -7.08
C ASP A 103 -3.59 -16.52 -5.63
N ASN A 104 -4.12 -15.53 -4.94
CA ASN A 104 -3.82 -15.24 -3.54
C ASN A 104 -4.88 -15.81 -2.58
N ASN A 105 -5.98 -16.35 -3.12
CA ASN A 105 -7.01 -17.11 -2.41
C ASN A 105 -6.73 -18.60 -2.53
N LEU A 106 -6.00 -19.14 -1.56
CA LEU A 106 -5.57 -20.53 -1.57
C LEU A 106 -6.67 -21.40 -0.94
N ILE A 107 -7.20 -22.36 -1.70
CA ILE A 107 -8.21 -23.31 -1.23
C ILE A 107 -7.56 -24.67 -1.05
N ASN A 108 -7.52 -25.17 0.18
CA ASN A 108 -7.02 -26.49 0.49
C ASN A 108 -8.16 -27.52 0.47
N ALA A 109 -8.41 -28.12 -0.70
CA ALA A 109 -9.45 -29.13 -0.86
C ALA A 109 -9.24 -30.37 0.05
N ASP A 110 -7.98 -30.71 0.36
CA ASP A 110 -7.64 -31.84 1.23
C ASP A 110 -7.93 -31.54 2.72
N ASN A 111 -8.08 -30.27 3.09
CA ASN A 111 -8.38 -29.82 4.45
C ASN A 111 -9.74 -29.13 4.55
N ASN A 112 -10.81 -29.83 4.14
CA ASN A 112 -12.19 -29.33 4.20
C ASN A 112 -12.40 -27.97 3.50
N PHE A 113 -11.71 -27.73 2.38
CA PHE A 113 -11.77 -26.48 1.62
C PHE A 113 -11.39 -25.24 2.44
N GLU A 114 -10.48 -25.40 3.40
CA GLU A 114 -9.95 -24.27 4.17
C GLU A 114 -9.39 -23.21 3.21
N LYS A 115 -9.86 -21.96 3.40
CA LYS A 115 -9.45 -20.79 2.62
C LYS A 115 -8.34 -20.05 3.36
N THR A 116 -7.23 -19.83 2.69
CA THR A 116 -6.13 -18.97 3.14
C THR A 116 -6.00 -17.82 2.17
N GLU A 117 -6.27 -16.60 2.64
CA GLU A 117 -6.13 -15.38 1.84
C GLU A 117 -4.81 -14.68 2.18
N THR A 118 -4.04 -14.41 1.13
CA THR A 118 -2.72 -13.76 1.16
C THR A 118 -2.75 -12.50 0.31
N ASP A 119 -1.69 -11.68 0.39
CA ASP A 119 -1.65 -10.44 -0.38
C ASP A 119 -1.18 -10.66 -1.82
N ILE A 120 0.12 -10.88 -2.02
CA ILE A 120 0.70 -11.02 -3.36
C ILE A 120 1.52 -12.31 -3.43
N VAL A 121 1.10 -13.19 -4.34
CA VAL A 121 1.85 -14.38 -4.73
C VAL A 121 2.27 -14.24 -6.18
N MET A 122 3.56 -14.43 -6.45
CA MET A 122 4.13 -14.27 -7.78
C MET A 122 5.17 -15.35 -8.07
N GLU A 123 5.15 -15.88 -9.29
CA GLU A 123 6.22 -16.68 -9.83
C GLU A 123 7.16 -15.77 -10.62
N ILE A 124 8.44 -15.74 -10.21
CA ILE A 124 9.51 -15.00 -10.88
C ILE A 124 10.55 -16.03 -11.29
N ASN A 125 10.83 -16.17 -12.58
CA ASN A 125 11.82 -17.12 -13.10
C ASN A 125 11.66 -18.57 -12.54
N LYS A 126 10.40 -19.02 -12.37
CA LYS A 126 9.98 -20.33 -11.81
C LYS A 126 10.07 -20.49 -10.29
N GLU A 127 10.56 -19.49 -9.57
CA GLU A 127 10.55 -19.45 -8.09
C GLU A 127 9.31 -18.71 -7.58
N ILE A 128 8.61 -19.29 -6.59
CA ILE A 128 7.46 -18.62 -5.97
C ILE A 128 7.97 -17.64 -4.91
N HIS A 129 7.45 -16.43 -4.98
CA HIS A 129 7.63 -15.38 -4.01
C HIS A 129 6.27 -15.00 -3.40
N HIS A 130 6.29 -14.63 -2.13
CA HIS A 130 5.13 -14.15 -1.39
C HIS A 130 5.49 -12.83 -0.70
N LEU A 131 4.69 -11.79 -0.95
CA LEU A 131 4.81 -10.49 -0.31
C LEU A 131 3.53 -10.19 0.46
N GLU A 132 3.66 -10.01 1.77
CA GLU A 132 2.61 -9.50 2.65
C GLU A 132 2.78 -7.98 2.86
N ILE A 133 1.69 -7.24 2.88
CA ILE A 133 1.61 -5.80 3.09
C ILE A 133 0.83 -5.55 4.39
N GLN A 134 1.42 -4.79 5.32
CA GLN A 134 0.81 -4.51 6.62
C GLN A 134 0.76 -3.01 6.92
N THR A 135 -0.42 -2.53 7.30
CA THR A 135 -0.62 -1.18 7.84
C THR A 135 -0.56 -1.17 9.37
N LEU A 136 -0.84 -2.30 10.01
CA LEU A 136 -0.91 -2.44 11.46
C LEU A 136 0.11 -3.47 11.99
N ASN A 137 0.35 -3.44 13.30
CA ASN A 137 1.21 -4.41 13.97
C ASN A 137 0.38 -5.61 14.46
N ASP A 138 0.14 -6.57 13.59
CA ASP A 138 -0.47 -7.85 13.95
C ASP A 138 0.52 -8.71 14.75
N GLN A 139 0.16 -9.05 16.00
CA GLN A 139 1.00 -9.85 16.89
C GLN A 139 1.12 -11.33 16.46
N ASN A 140 0.24 -11.80 15.58
CA ASN A 140 0.25 -13.17 15.06
C ASN A 140 0.91 -13.29 13.68
N MET A 141 1.55 -12.21 13.21
CA MET A 141 2.05 -12.13 11.84
C MET A 141 3.07 -13.22 11.51
N GLN A 142 3.97 -13.56 12.45
CA GLN A 142 4.91 -14.67 12.23
C GLN A 142 4.16 -15.98 11.90
N TYR A 143 3.15 -16.33 12.69
CA TYR A 143 2.38 -17.57 12.49
C TYR A 143 1.60 -17.54 11.17
N ARG A 144 1.01 -16.39 10.81
CA ARG A 144 0.32 -16.21 9.52
C ARG A 144 1.27 -16.44 8.35
N LEU A 145 2.43 -15.78 8.34
CA LEU A 145 3.44 -15.94 7.28
C LEU A 145 3.93 -17.39 7.15
N PHE A 146 4.07 -18.11 8.25
CA PHE A 146 4.43 -19.53 8.21
C PHE A 146 3.31 -20.40 7.63
N ASN A 147 2.06 -20.16 8.03
CA ASN A 147 0.91 -20.86 7.47
C ASN A 147 0.75 -20.57 5.97
N TYR A 148 0.99 -19.33 5.54
CA TYR A 148 1.03 -18.95 4.14
C TYR A 148 2.12 -19.71 3.38
N ALA A 149 3.33 -19.83 3.95
CA ALA A 149 4.41 -20.62 3.37
C ALA A 149 3.99 -22.06 3.05
N ILE A 150 3.33 -22.70 4.02
CA ILE A 150 2.85 -24.07 3.90
C ILE A 150 1.76 -24.16 2.85
N ALA A 151 0.75 -23.30 2.90
CA ALA A 151 -0.36 -23.29 1.95
C ALA A 151 0.13 -23.08 0.51
N ILE A 152 1.02 -22.11 0.29
CA ILE A 152 1.61 -21.83 -1.02
C ILE A 152 2.48 -23.01 -1.49
N GLY A 153 3.34 -23.54 -0.62
CA GLY A 153 4.20 -24.68 -0.99
C GLY A 153 3.41 -25.93 -1.33
N GLN A 154 2.22 -26.10 -0.74
CA GLN A 154 1.32 -27.20 -1.05
C GLN A 154 0.72 -27.13 -2.47
N LEU A 155 0.67 -25.96 -3.09
CA LEU A 155 0.24 -25.82 -4.50
C LEU A 155 1.23 -26.43 -5.49
N LYS A 156 2.53 -26.48 -5.13
CA LYS A 156 3.62 -27.03 -5.95
C LYS A 156 4.14 -28.37 -5.44
N LYS A 157 3.29 -29.20 -4.82
CA LYS A 157 3.66 -30.55 -4.36
C LYS A 157 4.28 -31.35 -5.51
N GLU A 158 5.58 -31.62 -5.42
CA GLU A 158 6.24 -32.53 -6.34
C GLU A 158 6.21 -33.95 -5.78
N TYR A 159 5.75 -34.90 -6.58
CA TYR A 159 5.85 -36.32 -6.30
C TYR A 159 7.13 -36.86 -6.92
N LYS A 160 8.20 -36.99 -6.13
CA LYS A 160 9.46 -37.59 -6.57
C LYS A 160 9.88 -38.67 -5.60
N ASN A 161 10.14 -39.87 -6.12
CA ASN A 161 10.79 -40.99 -5.42
C ASN A 161 10.22 -41.26 -4.01
N LEU A 162 8.88 -41.43 -3.90
CA LEU A 162 8.13 -41.71 -2.66
C LEU A 162 8.00 -40.55 -1.66
N PHE A 163 8.61 -39.40 -1.90
CA PHE A 163 8.47 -38.21 -1.05
C PHE A 163 7.49 -37.20 -1.65
N LYS A 164 6.71 -36.57 -0.77
CA LYS A 164 5.95 -35.35 -1.09
C LYS A 164 6.83 -34.16 -0.72
N ASN A 165 7.44 -33.52 -1.71
CA ASN A 165 8.25 -32.34 -1.48
C ASN A 165 7.37 -31.09 -1.47
N ILE A 166 7.48 -30.29 -0.41
CA ILE A 166 6.84 -28.98 -0.30
C ILE A 166 7.94 -27.93 -0.40
N HIS A 167 7.84 -27.08 -1.43
CA HIS A 167 8.76 -25.96 -1.63
C HIS A 167 8.10 -24.69 -1.11
N MET A 168 8.54 -24.20 0.04
CA MET A 168 8.06 -22.92 0.58
C MET A 168 8.48 -21.76 -0.34
N PRO A 169 7.65 -20.70 -0.45
CA PRO A 169 8.02 -19.51 -1.20
C PRO A 169 9.13 -18.71 -0.49
N ILE A 170 9.84 -17.89 -1.27
CA ILE A 170 10.67 -16.81 -0.72
C ILE A 170 9.70 -15.73 -0.23
N GLN A 171 9.82 -15.34 1.04
CA GLN A 171 8.84 -14.44 1.67
C GLN A 171 9.44 -13.10 2.06
N ALA A 172 8.60 -12.08 1.93
CA ALA A 172 8.84 -10.75 2.45
C ALA A 172 7.55 -10.18 3.06
N ILE A 173 7.73 -9.27 4.00
CA ILE A 173 6.65 -8.44 4.54
C ILE A 173 7.07 -6.98 4.47
N ILE A 174 6.15 -6.10 4.08
CA ILE A 174 6.34 -4.65 4.11
C ILE A 174 5.34 -4.01 5.07
N TYR A 175 5.86 -3.27 6.04
CA TYR A 175 5.06 -2.42 6.92
C TYR A 175 5.06 -0.98 6.38
N LEU A 176 3.87 -0.45 6.11
CA LEU A 176 3.69 0.87 5.50
C LEU A 176 3.77 1.99 6.53
N GLU A 177 3.24 1.77 7.73
CA GLU A 177 3.15 2.79 8.77
C GLU A 177 4.06 2.50 9.96
N LYS A 178 4.67 3.56 10.50
CA LYS A 178 5.59 3.44 11.64
C LYS A 178 4.89 2.90 12.88
N ASN A 179 5.43 1.82 13.42
CA ASN A 179 5.10 1.31 14.75
C ASN A 179 6.35 0.72 15.41
N ASN A 180 6.70 1.25 16.60
CA ASN A 180 7.92 0.86 17.31
C ASN A 180 7.86 -0.57 17.88
N ASN A 181 6.68 -1.19 17.92
CA ASN A 181 6.48 -2.56 18.38
C ASN A 181 6.64 -3.59 17.25
N ILE A 182 6.93 -3.17 16.01
CA ILE A 182 7.15 -4.10 14.88
C ILE A 182 8.56 -4.69 15.00
N VAL A 183 8.59 -5.99 15.29
CA VAL A 183 9.80 -6.82 15.32
C VAL A 183 10.11 -7.43 13.96
N ASP A 184 11.32 -7.93 13.77
CA ASP A 184 11.65 -8.74 12.59
C ASP A 184 10.87 -10.07 12.62
N GLN A 185 10.37 -10.46 11.45
CA GLN A 185 9.58 -11.67 11.31
C GLN A 185 10.48 -12.90 11.18
N GLN A 186 10.51 -13.71 12.23
CA GLN A 186 11.28 -14.95 12.30
C GLN A 186 10.58 -15.98 13.17
N ILE A 187 10.68 -17.26 12.81
CA ILE A 187 10.15 -18.38 13.60
C ILE A 187 11.25 -19.41 13.80
N LYS A 188 11.40 -19.86 15.04
CA LYS A 188 12.22 -21.02 15.38
C LYS A 188 11.35 -22.26 15.52
N LEU A 189 11.55 -23.25 14.66
CA LEU A 189 10.87 -24.54 14.74
C LEU A 189 11.75 -25.54 15.48
N MET A 190 11.19 -26.17 16.51
CA MET A 190 11.88 -27.14 17.36
C MET A 190 11.05 -28.42 17.43
N ALA A 191 11.67 -29.57 17.22
CA ALA A 191 11.01 -30.86 17.38
C ALA A 191 12.02 -31.93 17.80
N LYS A 192 11.57 -32.94 18.58
CA LYS A 192 12.44 -33.96 19.20
C LYS A 192 13.40 -34.67 18.22
N ASN A 193 13.00 -34.82 16.96
CA ASN A 193 13.75 -35.53 15.92
C ASN A 193 14.20 -34.60 14.78
N MET A 194 14.23 -33.29 15.01
CA MET A 194 14.61 -32.29 14.01
C MET A 194 15.65 -31.36 14.63
N LYS A 195 16.65 -30.95 13.85
CA LYS A 195 17.49 -29.83 14.24
C LYS A 195 16.63 -28.57 14.28
N ASP A 196 16.83 -27.73 15.29
CA ASP A 196 16.22 -26.41 15.34
C ASP A 196 16.41 -25.68 14.01
N TRP A 197 15.32 -25.17 13.47
CA TRP A 197 15.32 -24.47 12.19
C TRP A 197 14.80 -23.05 12.39
N ASP A 198 15.67 -22.08 12.13
CA ASP A 198 15.33 -20.67 12.11
C ASP A 198 14.84 -20.28 10.71
N TYR A 199 13.57 -19.91 10.62
CA TYR A 199 12.93 -19.42 9.41
C TYR A 199 12.82 -17.89 9.47
N TYR A 200 13.64 -17.22 8.68
CA TYR A 200 13.71 -15.75 8.60
C TYR A 200 12.88 -15.25 7.41
N ILE A 201 12.12 -14.18 7.63
CA ILE A 201 11.32 -13.52 6.60
C ILE A 201 11.75 -12.06 6.51
N LYS A 202 12.07 -11.59 5.29
CA LYS A 202 12.54 -10.22 5.08
C LYS A 202 11.48 -9.23 5.56
N THR A 203 11.86 -8.33 6.47
CA THR A 203 10.96 -7.32 7.04
C THR A 203 11.34 -5.92 6.57
N ILE A 204 10.55 -5.37 5.66
CA ILE A 204 10.70 -4.00 5.14
C ILE A 204 9.87 -3.04 5.98
N ARG A 205 10.46 -1.91 6.35
CA ARG A 205 9.83 -0.83 7.12
C ARG A 205 9.87 0.43 6.27
N LEU A 206 8.75 0.80 5.64
CA LEU A 206 8.73 1.86 4.64
C LEU A 206 9.20 3.21 5.21
N TRP A 207 8.89 3.50 6.48
CA TRP A 207 9.31 4.74 7.13
C TRP A 207 10.82 4.90 7.32
N ASN A 208 11.61 3.86 7.07
CA ASN A 208 13.07 3.95 7.06
C ASN A 208 13.63 4.46 5.72
N TYR A 209 12.77 4.63 4.71
CA TYR A 209 13.18 5.10 3.39
C TYR A 209 12.79 6.57 3.18
N THR A 210 13.73 7.32 2.61
CA THR A 210 13.47 8.63 2.02
C THR A 210 13.11 8.48 0.54
N ILE A 211 12.63 9.57 -0.08
CA ILE A 211 12.40 9.61 -1.54
C ILE A 211 13.71 9.27 -2.28
N ASP A 212 14.84 9.80 -1.83
CA ASP A 212 16.15 9.54 -2.45
C ASP A 212 16.57 8.08 -2.32
N ASP A 213 16.32 7.45 -1.17
CA ASP A 213 16.61 6.02 -0.98
C ASP A 213 15.78 5.16 -1.94
N LEU A 214 14.48 5.46 -2.09
CA LEU A 214 13.59 4.75 -3.01
C LEU A 214 14.03 4.93 -4.46
N LEU A 215 14.42 6.15 -4.86
CA LEU A 215 14.92 6.42 -6.20
C LEU A 215 16.23 5.68 -6.48
N ALA A 216 17.18 5.73 -5.54
CA ALA A 216 18.49 5.08 -5.65
C ALA A 216 18.36 3.55 -5.74
N LYS A 217 17.44 2.96 -4.96
CA LYS A 217 17.12 1.53 -4.98
C LYS A 217 16.14 1.13 -6.08
N LYS A 218 15.63 2.09 -6.87
CA LYS A 218 14.64 1.87 -7.94
C LYS A 218 13.33 1.24 -7.46
N MET A 219 12.93 1.54 -6.22
CA MET A 219 11.69 1.08 -5.59
C MET A 219 10.55 2.05 -5.93
N TYR A 220 10.37 2.34 -7.22
CA TYR A 220 9.53 3.46 -7.67
C TYR A 220 8.07 3.31 -7.24
N CYS A 221 7.54 2.08 -7.26
CA CYS A 221 6.17 1.80 -6.83
C CYS A 221 5.85 2.21 -5.38
N LEU A 222 6.86 2.38 -4.52
CA LEU A 222 6.68 2.79 -3.13
C LEU A 222 6.66 4.31 -2.92
N LEU A 223 7.01 5.10 -3.95
CA LEU A 223 7.04 6.56 -3.87
C LEU A 223 5.70 7.15 -3.38
N PRO A 224 4.52 6.75 -3.91
CA PRO A 224 3.24 7.29 -3.44
C PRO A 224 2.98 7.04 -1.95
N LEU A 225 3.45 5.90 -1.42
CA LEU A 225 3.17 5.47 -0.06
C LEU A 225 3.97 6.25 1.00
N ILE A 226 4.97 7.04 0.59
CA ILE A 226 5.78 7.87 1.50
C ILE A 226 4.92 8.85 2.32
N ILE A 227 3.79 9.30 1.76
CA ILE A 227 2.92 10.28 2.41
C ILE A 227 2.16 9.73 3.62
N LEU A 228 2.07 8.39 3.76
CA LEU A 228 1.42 7.75 4.91
C LEU A 228 2.05 8.11 6.25
N ARG A 229 3.32 8.55 6.27
CA ARG A 229 3.96 9.06 7.49
C ARG A 229 3.21 10.25 8.09
N TYR A 230 2.63 11.11 7.25
CA TYR A 230 1.92 12.31 7.68
C TYR A 230 0.61 11.97 8.40
N ARG A 231 -0.08 10.88 8.01
CA ARG A 231 -1.30 10.40 8.68
C ARG A 231 -1.03 10.10 10.16
N LYS A 232 -0.01 9.29 10.46
CA LYS A 232 0.39 8.98 11.86
C LYS A 232 0.87 10.21 12.63
N GLU A 233 1.63 11.08 11.98
CA GLU A 233 2.14 12.30 12.61
C GLU A 233 1.00 13.25 12.98
N CYS A 234 0.08 13.53 12.05
CA CYS A 234 -1.11 14.35 12.29
C CYS A 234 -2.00 13.75 13.39
N ALA A 235 -2.26 12.44 13.35
CA ALA A 235 -3.02 11.76 14.39
C ALA A 235 -2.36 11.92 15.78
N SER A 236 -1.03 11.87 15.85
CA SER A 236 -0.30 12.05 17.11
C SER A 236 -0.40 13.48 17.67
N ILE A 237 -0.45 14.49 16.79
CA ILE A 237 -0.63 15.90 17.16
C ILE A 237 -2.03 16.12 17.73
N VAL A 238 -3.06 15.66 17.02
CA VAL A 238 -4.47 15.83 17.42
C VAL A 238 -4.77 15.10 18.73
N ASN A 239 -4.24 13.88 18.90
CA ASN A 239 -4.51 13.05 20.07
C ASN A 239 -3.63 13.40 21.30
N THR A 240 -2.92 14.52 21.27
CA THR A 240 -2.05 14.93 22.37
C THR A 240 -2.84 15.20 23.66
N LYS A 241 -2.42 14.57 24.77
CA LYS A 241 -3.03 14.74 26.10
C LYS A 241 -2.53 16.00 26.83
N SER A 242 -1.43 16.61 26.37
CA SER A 242 -0.81 17.76 27.02
C SER A 242 -1.58 19.06 26.74
N GLN A 243 -2.08 19.72 27.79
CA GLN A 243 -2.78 21.00 27.63
C GLN A 243 -1.90 22.12 27.04
N ALA A 244 -0.60 22.13 27.37
CA ALA A 244 0.33 23.10 26.79
C ALA A 244 0.54 22.87 25.28
N LYS A 245 0.55 21.61 24.83
CA LYS A 245 0.65 21.26 23.41
C LYS A 245 -0.65 21.50 22.66
N LYS A 246 -1.83 21.39 23.31
CA LYS A 246 -3.13 21.66 22.68
C LYS A 246 -3.23 23.04 22.05
N LYS A 247 -2.62 24.07 22.68
CA LYS A 247 -2.59 25.44 22.14
C LYS A 247 -1.77 25.57 20.85
N LYS A 248 -0.84 24.63 20.60
CA LYS A 248 0.05 24.60 19.42
C LYS A 248 -0.44 23.69 18.31
N ILE A 249 -1.54 22.94 18.52
CA ILE A 249 -2.09 22.03 17.50
C ILE A 249 -2.30 22.74 16.16
N PRO A 250 -2.91 23.94 16.08
CA PRO A 250 -3.12 24.60 14.80
C PRO A 250 -1.80 24.87 14.05
N ASP A 251 -0.80 25.40 14.74
CA ASP A 251 0.51 25.72 14.16
C ASP A 251 1.28 24.45 13.73
N GLU A 252 1.23 23.40 14.56
CA GLU A 252 1.88 22.12 14.26
C GLU A 252 1.21 21.41 13.06
N LEU A 253 -0.12 21.46 12.95
CA LEU A 253 -0.85 20.93 11.80
C LEU A 253 -0.61 21.75 10.53
N ALA A 254 -0.59 23.09 10.63
CA ALA A 254 -0.27 23.96 9.49
C ALA A 254 1.12 23.64 8.95
N LYS A 255 2.12 23.51 9.83
CA LYS A 255 3.48 23.10 9.46
C LYS A 255 3.48 21.73 8.76
N LYS A 256 2.77 20.73 9.30
CA LYS A 256 2.69 19.40 8.69
C LYS A 256 2.00 19.41 7.33
N SER A 257 0.99 20.26 7.15
CA SER A 257 0.32 20.45 5.87
C SER A 257 1.29 21.01 4.81
N GLU A 258 2.10 22.01 5.15
CA GLU A 258 3.12 22.54 4.24
C GLU A 258 4.21 21.51 3.91
N GLU A 259 4.66 20.73 4.89
CA GLU A 259 5.60 19.61 4.66
C GLU A 259 5.01 18.54 3.71
N LEU A 260 3.72 18.20 3.90
CA LEU A 260 3.00 17.27 3.03
C LEU A 260 2.89 17.82 1.60
N LYS A 261 2.49 19.08 1.42
CA LYS A 261 2.43 19.74 0.10
C LYS A 261 3.77 19.72 -0.62
N ALA A 262 4.85 20.10 0.07
CA ALA A 262 6.20 20.05 -0.47
C ALA A 262 6.62 18.62 -0.85
N THR A 263 6.21 17.62 -0.06
CA THR A 263 6.47 16.21 -0.37
C THR A 263 5.70 15.75 -1.60
N ILE A 264 4.42 16.08 -1.71
CA ILE A 264 3.59 15.76 -2.88
C ILE A 264 4.19 16.39 -4.14
N GLN A 265 4.54 17.67 -4.09
CA GLN A 265 5.17 18.34 -5.24
C GLN A 265 6.44 17.61 -5.67
N ARG A 266 7.31 17.29 -4.71
CA ARG A 266 8.53 16.54 -5.01
C ARG A 266 8.24 15.16 -5.59
N LEU A 267 7.26 14.42 -5.05
CA LEU A 267 6.87 13.11 -5.57
C LEU A 267 6.39 13.21 -7.03
N THR A 268 5.52 14.17 -7.34
CA THR A 268 5.03 14.42 -8.70
C THR A 268 6.18 14.74 -9.64
N ASP A 269 7.09 15.65 -9.26
CA ASP A 269 8.25 16.02 -10.07
C ASP A 269 9.16 14.81 -10.36
N GLU A 270 9.41 13.97 -9.35
CA GLU A 270 10.25 12.77 -9.52
C GLU A 270 9.56 11.70 -10.36
N ILE A 271 8.25 11.46 -10.19
CA ILE A 271 7.48 10.53 -11.02
C ILE A 271 7.49 10.99 -12.48
N GLU A 272 7.30 12.29 -12.75
CA GLU A 272 7.41 12.83 -14.10
C GLU A 272 8.81 12.63 -14.69
N LYS A 273 9.87 12.82 -13.90
CA LYS A 273 11.25 12.55 -14.36
C LYS A 273 11.45 11.08 -14.70
N LEU A 274 10.92 10.16 -13.89
CA LEU A 274 10.99 8.72 -14.16
C LEU A 274 10.31 8.38 -15.50
N PHE A 275 9.13 8.96 -15.75
CA PHE A 275 8.41 8.80 -17.03
C PHE A 275 9.19 9.38 -18.21
N LYS A 276 9.66 10.65 -18.11
CA LYS A 276 10.48 11.31 -19.15
C LYS A 276 11.75 10.51 -19.48
N ASN A 277 12.35 9.87 -18.48
CA ASN A 277 13.52 9.01 -18.62
C ASN A 277 13.21 7.56 -19.04
N LYS A 278 11.94 7.24 -19.31
CA LYS A 278 11.47 5.89 -19.73
C LYS A 278 11.78 4.79 -18.72
N LEU A 279 11.83 5.13 -17.43
CA LEU A 279 12.02 4.18 -16.34
C LEU A 279 10.70 3.56 -15.87
N ILE A 280 9.59 4.26 -16.11
CA ILE A 280 8.22 3.81 -15.88
C ILE A 280 7.35 4.11 -17.12
N THR A 281 6.21 3.45 -17.23
CA THR A 281 5.24 3.70 -18.33
C THR A 281 4.31 4.87 -18.03
N GLU A 282 3.51 5.27 -19.01
CA GLU A 282 2.43 6.26 -18.80
C GLU A 282 1.37 5.74 -17.82
N ASP A 283 0.96 4.47 -17.96
CA ASP A 283 0.02 3.82 -17.04
C ASP A 283 0.56 3.77 -15.62
N ASP A 284 1.86 3.47 -15.44
CA ASP A 284 2.51 3.48 -14.13
C ASP A 284 2.41 4.88 -13.50
N MET A 285 2.79 5.92 -14.25
CA MET A 285 2.71 7.30 -13.80
C MET A 285 1.27 7.67 -13.41
N HIS A 286 0.29 7.34 -14.25
CA HIS A 286 -1.13 7.63 -13.97
C HIS A 286 -1.59 6.99 -12.66
N ILE A 287 -1.33 5.69 -12.47
CA ILE A 287 -1.72 4.96 -11.26
C ILE A 287 -0.99 5.49 -10.02
N MET A 288 0.30 5.83 -10.14
CA MET A 288 1.07 6.39 -9.03
C MET A 288 0.55 7.77 -8.59
N LEU A 289 0.21 8.65 -9.54
CA LEU A 289 -0.39 9.94 -9.25
C LEU A 289 -1.80 9.79 -8.65
N LEU A 290 -2.61 8.87 -9.18
CA LEU A 290 -3.92 8.54 -8.63
C LEU A 290 -3.81 8.00 -7.20
N ALA A 291 -2.79 7.17 -6.92
CA ALA A 291 -2.51 6.72 -5.57
C ALA A 291 -2.18 7.89 -4.64
N ILE A 292 -1.35 8.85 -5.06
CA ILE A 292 -1.07 10.06 -4.26
C ILE A 292 -2.38 10.81 -3.96
N VAL A 293 -3.20 11.10 -4.97
CA VAL A 293 -4.47 11.83 -4.79
C VAL A 293 -5.35 11.11 -3.76
N ASN A 294 -5.62 9.82 -3.98
CA ASN A 294 -6.43 9.04 -3.04
C ASN A 294 -5.82 9.10 -1.64
N LEU A 295 -4.52 8.84 -1.50
CA LEU A 295 -3.84 8.82 -0.20
C LEU A 295 -3.86 10.17 0.53
N THR A 296 -4.04 11.30 -0.18
CA THR A 296 -4.16 12.65 0.39
C THR A 296 -5.58 13.03 0.82
N GLU A 297 -6.58 12.31 0.32
CA GLU A 297 -7.99 12.50 0.70
C GLU A 297 -8.32 11.81 2.05
N TYR A 298 -7.38 11.04 2.62
CA TYR A 298 -7.48 10.40 3.95
C TYR A 298 -6.82 11.20 5.08
#